data_AF-A0A835T7V5-F1
#
_entry.id   AF-A0A835T7V5-F1
#
_cell.length_a   1.000
_cell.length_b   1.000
_cell.length_c   1.000
_cell.angle_alpha   90.00
_cell.angle_beta   90.00
_cell.angle_gamma   90.00
#
_symmetry.space_group_name_H-M   'P 1'
#
loop_
_entity.id
_entity.type
_entity.pdbx_description
1 polymer ?
#
loop_
_entity_poly.entity_id
_entity_poly.type
_entity_poly.pdbx_seq_one_letter_code
_entity_poly.pdbx_strand_id
1 'polypeptide(L)'
;MSHSNDADYQGGAAAAAAEGVALRDKEHLAYYRVFRQVFPGGEVPGLPRHSSDPCPKCGYQLSTPTQTFCVTCGHYDPELRTRHEKKQA
;
A
#
# COMPACT_ATOMS: atom_id res chain seq x y z
N MET A 1 -9.62 -15.74 -20.12
CA MET A 1 -9.03 -15.48 -18.79
C MET A 1 -7.64 -14.90 -19.04
N SER A 2 -7.43 -13.62 -18.74
CA SER A 2 -6.20 -12.91 -19.13
C SER A 2 -5.03 -13.40 -18.30
N HIS A 3 -4.14 -14.19 -18.90
CA HIS A 3 -2.82 -14.46 -18.35
C HIS A 3 -2.07 -13.13 -18.36
N SER A 4 -2.10 -12.38 -17.26
CA SER A 4 -1.26 -11.18 -17.14
C SER A 4 0.19 -11.62 -17.32
N ASN A 5 0.82 -11.13 -18.39
CA ASN A 5 2.19 -11.48 -18.75
C ASN A 5 3.15 -10.90 -17.70
N ASP A 6 4.28 -11.57 -17.47
CA ASP A 6 5.26 -11.11 -16.47
C ASP A 6 5.81 -9.72 -16.80
N ALA A 7 5.89 -9.36 -18.08
CA ALA A 7 6.25 -8.01 -18.53
C ALA A 7 5.25 -6.94 -18.07
N ASP A 8 3.94 -7.23 -18.11
CA ASP A 8 2.90 -6.31 -17.61
C ASP A 8 3.03 -6.12 -16.10
N TYR A 9 3.40 -7.19 -15.39
CA TYR A 9 3.66 -7.12 -13.96
C TYR A 9 4.89 -6.27 -13.65
N GLN A 10 6.01 -6.50 -14.33
CA GLN A 10 7.24 -5.73 -14.12
C GLN A 10 7.05 -4.24 -14.41
N GLY A 11 6.39 -3.89 -15.52
CA GLY A 11 6.09 -2.49 -15.85
C GLY A 11 5.16 -1.84 -14.81
N GLY A 12 4.11 -2.56 -14.39
CA GLY A 12 3.20 -2.09 -13.36
C GLY A 12 3.86 -1.92 -11.99
N ALA A 13 4.75 -2.85 -11.61
CA ALA A 13 5.51 -2.79 -10.36
C ALA A 13 6.49 -1.62 -10.36
N ALA A 14 7.16 -1.34 -11.49
CA ALA A 14 8.05 -0.19 -11.62
C ALA A 14 7.29 1.14 -11.46
N ALA A 15 6.14 1.28 -12.11
CA ALA A 15 5.29 2.47 -11.97
C ALA A 15 4.79 2.68 -10.53
N ALA A 16 4.30 1.60 -9.89
CA ALA A 16 3.88 1.64 -8.49
C ALA A 16 5.04 2.00 -7.55
N ALA A 17 6.24 1.45 -7.80
CA ALA A 17 7.42 1.72 -6.98
C ALA A 17 7.86 3.20 -7.05
N ALA A 18 7.74 3.86 -8.20
CA ALA A 18 8.00 5.29 -8.34
C ALA A 18 7.07 6.16 -7.46
N GLU A 19 5.88 5.64 -7.15
CA GLU A 19 4.92 6.27 -6.24
C GLU A 19 5.09 5.80 -4.78
N GLY A 20 6.09 4.98 -4.47
CA GLY A 20 6.29 4.38 -3.14
C GLY A 20 5.34 3.23 -2.82
N VAL A 21 4.76 2.57 -3.82
CA VAL A 21 3.88 1.40 -3.64
C VAL A 21 4.61 0.13 -4.07
N ALA A 22 4.77 -0.81 -3.14
CA ALA A 22 5.37 -2.11 -3.42
C ALA A 22 4.29 -3.14 -3.74
N LEU A 23 4.25 -3.62 -4.99
CA LEU A 23 3.36 -4.70 -5.42
C LEU A 23 3.94 -6.06 -5.02
N ARG A 24 3.05 -7.02 -4.72
CA ARG A 24 3.42 -8.38 -4.27
C ARG A 24 3.30 -9.40 -5.37
N ASP A 25 2.24 -9.28 -6.17
CA ASP A 25 1.84 -10.24 -7.19
C ASP A 25 0.95 -9.54 -8.24
N LYS A 26 0.53 -10.33 -9.24
CA LYS A 26 -0.30 -9.86 -10.36
C LYS A 26 -1.70 -9.43 -9.93
N GLU A 27 -2.25 -10.04 -8.89
CA GLU A 27 -3.56 -9.68 -8.34
C GLU A 27 -3.48 -8.30 -7.66
N HIS A 28 -2.42 -8.06 -6.91
CA HIS A 28 -2.13 -6.76 -6.33
C HIS A 28 -1.96 -5.67 -7.40
N LEU A 29 -1.35 -5.98 -8.55
CA LEU A 29 -1.32 -5.06 -9.69
C LEU A 29 -2.72 -4.75 -10.22
N ALA A 30 -3.62 -5.74 -10.31
CA ALA A 30 -4.99 -5.51 -10.74
C ALA A 30 -5.72 -4.54 -9.77
N TYR A 31 -5.59 -4.74 -8.46
CA TYR A 31 -6.15 -3.84 -7.46
C TYR A 31 -5.53 -2.44 -7.51
N TYR A 32 -4.22 -2.34 -7.70
CA TYR A 32 -3.56 -1.04 -7.86
C TYR A 32 -4.05 -0.28 -9.09
N ARG A 33 -4.29 -0.97 -10.22
CA ARG A 33 -4.89 -0.33 -11.41
C ARG A 33 -6.29 0.20 -11.13
N VAL A 34 -7.14 -0.57 -10.44
CA VAL A 34 -8.47 -0.10 -10.01
C VAL A 34 -8.33 1.11 -9.08
N PHE A 35 -7.41 1.06 -8.12
CA PHE A 35 -7.12 2.18 -7.22
C PHE A 35 -6.77 3.45 -8.01
N ARG A 36 -5.91 3.37 -9.04
CA ARG A 36 -5.54 4.55 -9.85
C ARG A 36 -6.68 5.04 -10.74
N GLN A 37 -7.61 4.18 -11.14
CA GLN A 37 -8.83 4.59 -11.84
C GLN A 37 -9.77 5.38 -10.91
N VAL A 38 -9.92 4.94 -9.67
CA VAL A 38 -10.78 5.61 -8.67
C VAL A 38 -10.11 6.87 -8.13
N PHE A 39 -8.78 6.86 -7.97
CA PHE A 39 -7.97 7.95 -7.42
C PHE A 39 -6.83 8.31 -8.39
N PRO A 40 -7.11 9.09 -9.47
CA PRO A 40 -6.11 9.45 -10.47
C PRO A 40 -4.93 10.26 -9.91
N GLY A 41 -5.16 11.04 -8.84
CA GLY A 41 -4.12 11.78 -8.13
C GLY A 41 -3.33 10.94 -7.12
N GLY A 42 -3.76 9.71 -6.83
CA GLY A 42 -3.18 8.92 -5.73
C GLY A 42 -3.46 9.58 -4.38
N GLU A 43 -4.60 10.25 -4.25
CA GLU A 43 -5.05 10.86 -3.00
C GLU A 43 -6.37 10.20 -2.61
N VAL A 44 -6.41 9.68 -1.39
CA VAL A 44 -7.59 9.03 -0.84
C VAL A 44 -8.25 10.00 0.13
N PRO A 45 -9.50 10.44 -0.12
CA PRO A 45 -10.21 11.35 0.77
C PRO A 45 -10.25 10.81 2.20
N GLY A 46 -9.87 11.65 3.17
CA GLY A 46 -9.87 11.30 4.59
C GLY A 46 -8.72 10.38 5.05
N LEU A 47 -7.81 9.97 4.15
CA LEU A 47 -6.67 9.13 4.50
C LEU A 47 -5.35 9.83 4.15
N PRO A 48 -4.76 10.60 5.08
CA PRO A 48 -3.55 11.35 4.81
C PRO A 48 -2.35 10.42 4.59
N ARG A 49 -1.37 10.91 3.82
CA ARG A 49 -0.10 10.24 3.58
C ARG A 49 0.99 10.88 4.44
N HIS A 50 1.86 10.07 5.03
CA HIS A 50 2.99 10.47 5.88
C HIS A 50 2.60 11.30 7.11
N SER A 51 1.45 10.97 7.71
CA SER A 51 0.97 11.61 8.95
C SER A 51 1.56 10.89 10.20
N SER A 52 0.83 10.84 11.31
CA SER A 52 1.31 10.36 12.60
C SER A 52 1.62 8.86 12.65
N ASP A 53 0.87 8.04 11.90
CA ASP A 53 1.05 6.58 11.90
C ASP A 53 0.97 5.96 10.49
N PRO A 54 1.93 6.26 9.61
CA PRO A 54 1.88 5.84 8.23
C PRO A 54 2.25 4.34 8.06
N CYS A 55 1.75 3.74 7.00
CA CYS A 55 2.22 2.46 6.50
C CYS A 55 3.69 2.60 6.05
N PRO A 56 4.60 1.69 6.46
CA PRO A 56 6.02 1.78 6.10
C PRO A 56 6.28 1.54 4.60
N LYS A 57 5.31 0.97 3.87
CA LYS A 57 5.42 0.80 2.42
C LYS A 57 4.83 1.99 1.68
N CYS A 58 3.52 2.18 1.74
CA CYS A 58 2.85 3.18 0.92
C CYS A 58 2.73 4.56 1.57
N GLY A 59 3.06 4.72 2.85
CA GLY A 59 2.96 6.00 3.54
C GLY A 59 1.55 6.42 3.97
N TYR A 60 0.47 5.75 3.55
CA TYR A 60 -0.87 6.10 4.01
C TYR A 60 -1.06 5.80 5.49
N GLN A 61 -1.80 6.67 6.16
CA GLN A 61 -2.19 6.53 7.56
C GLN A 61 -2.87 5.18 7.80
N LEU A 62 -2.39 4.42 8.78
CA LEU A 62 -3.08 3.23 9.27
C LEU A 62 -4.36 3.66 9.99
N SER A 63 -5.45 2.92 9.79
CA SER A 63 -6.75 3.18 10.39
C SER A 63 -6.74 2.95 11.90
N THR A 64 -5.96 1.96 12.38
CA THR A 64 -5.75 1.72 13.80
C THR A 64 -4.28 1.43 14.12
N PRO A 65 -3.80 1.79 15.32
CA PRO A 65 -2.42 1.50 15.76
C PRO A 65 -2.09 0.00 15.85
N THR A 66 -3.10 -0.86 15.94
CA THR A 66 -2.94 -2.31 16.16
C THR A 66 -3.10 -3.13 14.88
N GLN A 67 -3.42 -2.49 13.74
CA GLN A 67 -3.59 -3.22 12.49
C GLN A 67 -2.27 -3.82 12.00
N THR A 68 -2.33 -5.02 11.46
CA THR A 68 -1.17 -5.75 10.92
C THR A 68 -1.09 -5.67 9.40
N PHE A 69 -2.05 -5.00 8.75
CA PHE A 69 -2.01 -4.79 7.32
C PHE A 69 -2.51 -3.40 6.92
N CYS A 70 -2.06 -2.90 5.77
CA CYS A 70 -2.52 -1.65 5.20
C CYS A 70 -3.76 -1.88 4.32
N VAL A 71 -4.86 -1.18 4.62
CA VAL A 71 -6.10 -1.24 3.80
C VAL A 71 -5.94 -0.59 2.42
N THR A 72 -4.93 0.26 2.23
CA THR A 72 -4.69 0.97 0.97
C THR A 72 -3.79 0.18 0.01
N CYS A 73 -2.71 -0.42 0.51
CA CYS A 73 -1.72 -1.13 -0.32
C CYS A 73 -1.57 -2.62 0.01
N GLY A 74 -2.38 -3.18 0.91
CA GLY A 74 -2.34 -4.60 1.25
C GLY A 74 -1.04 -5.09 1.91
N HIS A 75 -0.08 -4.22 2.24
CA HIS A 75 1.16 -4.61 2.91
C HIS A 75 0.84 -5.17 4.30
N TYR A 76 1.25 -6.41 4.56
CA TYR A 76 1.17 -7.06 5.86
C TYR A 76 2.52 -6.98 6.58
N ASP A 77 2.48 -6.59 7.85
CA ASP A 77 3.62 -6.57 8.76
C ASP A 77 3.11 -6.80 10.21
N PRO A 78 3.47 -7.93 10.86
CA PRO A 78 3.01 -8.26 12.20
C PRO A 78 3.57 -7.32 13.27
N GLU A 79 4.70 -6.65 13.02
CA GLU A 79 5.30 -5.71 13.96
C GLU A 79 4.50 -4.41 14.09
N LEU A 80 3.67 -4.09 13.10
CA LEU A 80 2.79 -2.91 13.14
C LEU A 80 1.89 -2.91 14.37
N ARG A 81 1.48 -4.09 14.86
CA ARG A 81 0.61 -4.22 16.03
C ARG A 81 1.26 -3.71 17.32
N THR A 82 2.58 -3.83 17.45
CA THR A 82 3.31 -3.53 18.69
C THR A 82 4.26 -2.34 18.56
N ARG A 83 4.36 -1.72 17.37
CA ARG A 83 5.32 -0.62 17.11
C ARG A 83 5.12 0.60 18.03
N HIS A 84 3.91 0.81 18.52
CA HIS A 84 3.57 1.91 19.43
C HIS A 84 3.90 1.61 20.89
N GLU A 85 3.96 0.34 21.27
CA GLU A 85 4.40 -0.10 22.59
C GLU A 85 5.92 0.11 22.72
N LYS A 86 6.67 -0.16 21.62
CA LYS A 86 8.11 0.08 21.55
C LYS A 86 8.51 1.56 21.59
N LYS A 87 7.62 2.49 21.19
CA LYS A 87 7.91 3.93 21.16
C LYS A 87 7.84 4.63 22.52
N GLN A 88 7.36 3.95 23.57
CA GLN A 88 7.16 4.53 24.91
C GLN A 88 8.21 4.10 25.94
N ALA A 89 9.30 3.47 25.51
CA ALA A 89 10.42 3.03 26.34
C ALA A 89 11.66 3.92 26.14
#